data_AF-A0A173ZA95-F1
#
_entry.id   AF-A0A173ZA95-F1
#
_cell.length_a   1.000
_cell.length_b   1.000
_cell.length_c   1.000
_cell.angle_alpha   90.00
_cell.angle_beta   90.00
_cell.angle_gamma   90.00
#
_symmetry.space_group_name_H-M   'P 1'
#
loop_
_entity.id
_entity.type
_entity.pdbx_description
1 polymer ?
#
loop_
_entity_poly.entity_id
_entity_poly.type
_entity_poly.pdbx_seq_one_letter_code
_entity_poly.pdbx_strand_id
1 'polypeptide(L)'
;MRYHYKKPDIYLSMYGKLYVCNHPVYDRCTLFTIGDKGLAVIQQRFNPDTKTTYWTEVDSWLTDSLYLHPKFKNFFDERAGECTDGLYPTVSIRQIMWALKMKPIQRQRWETCFDRRNI
;
A
#
# COMPACT_ATOMS: atom_id res chain seq x y z
N MET A 1 11.32 0.80 -23.61
CA MET A 1 11.85 0.26 -22.32
C MET A 1 10.96 0.75 -21.19
N ARG A 2 10.27 -0.14 -20.46
CA ARG A 2 9.53 0.26 -19.26
C ARG A 2 10.48 0.19 -18.07
N TYR A 3 10.77 1.33 -17.45
CA TYR A 3 11.62 1.40 -16.27
C TYR A 3 10.77 1.10 -15.03
N HIS A 4 11.14 0.06 -14.29
CA HIS A 4 10.51 -0.31 -13.03
C HIS A 4 11.25 0.30 -11.85
N TYR A 5 10.54 0.47 -10.73
CA TYR A 5 11.16 0.89 -9.48
C TYR A 5 12.03 -0.27 -8.96
N LYS A 6 13.33 0.00 -8.79
CA LYS A 6 14.29 -0.99 -8.30
C LYS A 6 14.37 -0.89 -6.78
N LYS A 7 14.52 -2.05 -6.14
CA LYS A 7 14.78 -2.13 -4.71
C LYS A 7 16.14 -1.47 -4.41
N PRO A 8 16.22 -0.54 -3.45
CA PRO A 8 17.49 0.03 -3.01
C PRO A 8 18.24 -0.95 -2.10
N ASP A 9 19.58 -0.84 -2.08
CA ASP A 9 20.45 -1.71 -1.27
C ASP A 9 20.33 -1.41 0.24
N ILE A 10 20.05 -0.16 0.60
CA ILE A 10 19.82 0.29 1.97
C ILE A 10 18.45 0.97 2.01
N TYR A 11 17.61 0.56 2.95
CA TYR A 11 16.31 1.18 3.19
C TYR A 11 16.01 1.24 4.69
N LEU A 12 15.23 2.25 5.06
CA LEU A 12 14.62 2.35 6.38
C LEU A 12 13.10 2.11 6.22
N SER A 13 12.46 1.75 7.33
CA SER A 13 11.00 1.58 7.41
C SER A 13 10.48 2.28 8.67
N MET A 14 10.59 3.61 8.69
CA MET A 14 10.21 4.39 9.89
C MET A 14 8.74 4.82 9.88
N TYR A 15 8.17 5.02 8.70
CA TYR A 15 6.88 5.72 8.56
C TYR A 15 5.66 4.81 8.37
N GLY A 16 5.87 3.56 7.92
CA GLY A 16 4.79 2.58 7.77
C GLY A 16 4.74 1.64 8.98
N LYS A 17 3.57 1.50 9.59
CA LYS A 17 3.36 0.51 10.67
C LYS A 17 2.64 -0.72 10.12
N LEU A 18 3.01 -1.90 10.62
CA LEU A 18 2.19 -3.08 10.41
C LEU A 18 0.88 -2.91 11.20
N TYR A 19 -0.24 -3.00 10.52
CA TYR A 19 -1.56 -2.97 11.13
C TYR A 19 -2.27 -4.28 10.83
N VAL A 20 -2.78 -4.91 11.89
CA VAL A 20 -3.56 -6.14 11.81
C VAL A 20 -5.02 -5.76 12.03
N CYS A 21 -5.87 -6.07 11.07
CA CYS A 21 -7.29 -5.74 11.12
C CYS A 21 -8.12 -6.92 10.65
N ASN A 22 -9.37 -6.98 11.10
CA ASN A 22 -10.30 -8.03 10.70
C ASN A 22 -11.08 -7.61 9.44
N HIS A 23 -10.37 -7.30 8.34
CA HIS A 23 -11.00 -6.93 7.08
C HIS A 23 -11.35 -8.19 6.28
N PRO A 24 -12.53 -8.32 5.66
CA PRO A 24 -12.97 -9.54 4.96
C PRO A 24 -12.10 -10.00 3.77
N VAL A 25 -11.07 -9.24 3.41
CA VAL A 25 -10.22 -9.44 2.23
C VAL A 25 -8.75 -9.59 2.61
N TYR A 26 -8.33 -9.05 3.76
CA TYR A 26 -6.95 -9.07 4.21
C TYR A 26 -6.90 -8.90 5.73
N ASP A 27 -5.94 -9.58 6.36
CA ASP A 27 -5.79 -9.48 7.82
C ASP A 27 -4.67 -8.50 8.21
N ARG A 28 -3.81 -8.14 7.25
CA ARG A 28 -2.58 -7.37 7.48
C ARG A 28 -2.40 -6.30 6.40
N CYS A 29 -2.04 -5.09 6.81
CA CYS A 29 -1.70 -4.01 5.90
C CYS A 29 -0.60 -3.10 6.46
N THR A 30 -0.05 -2.24 5.60
CA THR A 30 0.82 -1.15 6.03
C THR A 30 -0.04 0.08 6.28
N LEU A 31 -0.09 0.55 7.52
CA LEU A 31 -0.84 1.75 7.90
C LEU A 31 0.09 2.95 7.96
N PHE A 32 -0.30 4.02 7.26
CA PHE A 32 0.25 5.36 7.44
C PHE A 32 -0.72 6.18 8.28
N THR A 33 -0.23 6.85 9.31
CA THR A 33 -1.04 7.70 10.20
C THR A 33 -0.45 9.11 10.25
N ILE A 34 -1.28 10.13 10.06
CA ILE A 34 -0.91 11.53 10.25
C ILE A 34 -2.02 12.20 11.05
N GLY A 35 -1.73 12.57 12.30
CA GLY A 35 -2.75 13.00 13.26
C GLY A 35 -3.73 11.85 13.54
N ASP A 36 -5.02 12.15 13.51
CA ASP A 36 -6.11 11.19 13.78
C ASP A 36 -6.55 10.38 12.54
N LYS A 37 -6.04 10.76 11.36
CA LYS A 37 -6.36 10.09 10.10
C LYS A 37 -5.36 8.99 9.79
N GLY A 38 -5.85 7.92 9.17
CA GLY A 38 -5.03 6.80 8.69
C GLY A 38 -5.37 6.41 7.25
N LEU A 39 -4.38 5.81 6.60
CA LEU A 39 -4.51 5.25 5.25
C LEU A 39 -3.83 3.88 5.21
N ALA A 40 -4.63 2.84 4.98
CA ALA A 40 -4.15 1.48 4.85
C ALA A 40 -3.66 1.23 3.42
N VAL A 41 -2.46 0.69 3.28
CA VAL A 41 -1.86 0.33 1.99
C VAL A 41 -1.61 -1.16 1.95
N ILE A 42 -2.14 -1.79 0.90
CA ILE A 42 -2.05 -3.23 0.67
C ILE A 42 -1.34 -3.54 -0.64
N GLN A 43 -0.72 -4.71 -0.68
CA GLN A 43 -0.08 -5.29 -1.84
C GLN A 43 -0.52 -6.75 -1.99
N GLN A 44 -0.81 -7.15 -3.23
CA GLN A 44 -1.13 -8.54 -3.50
C GLN A 44 0.15 -9.37 -3.62
N ARG A 45 0.14 -10.54 -2.99
CA ARG A 45 1.19 -11.56 -3.10
C ARG A 45 0.61 -12.86 -3.62
N PHE A 46 1.49 -13.69 -4.14
CA PHE A 46 1.18 -15.02 -4.64
C PHE A 46 1.99 -16.05 -3.87
N ASN A 47 1.31 -17.08 -3.36
CA ASN A 47 1.95 -18.23 -2.78
C ASN A 47 2.11 -19.32 -3.86
N PRO A 48 3.34 -19.71 -4.24
CA PRO A 48 3.57 -20.73 -5.25
C PRO A 48 3.13 -22.14 -4.81
N ASP A 49 3.16 -22.43 -3.51
CA ASP A 49 2.87 -23.76 -2.97
C ASP A 49 1.37 -24.06 -3.02
N THR A 50 0.56 -23.11 -2.53
CA THR A 50 -0.91 -23.22 -2.52
C THR A 50 -1.55 -22.70 -3.81
N LYS A 51 -0.79 -22.05 -4.69
CA LYS A 51 -1.25 -21.36 -5.90
C LYS A 51 -2.36 -20.33 -5.63
N THR A 52 -2.39 -19.76 -4.44
CA THR A 52 -3.37 -18.74 -4.03
C THR A 52 -2.75 -17.35 -4.03
N THR A 53 -3.59 -16.34 -4.30
CA THR A 53 -3.22 -14.94 -4.10
C THR A 53 -3.89 -14.41 -2.84
N TYR A 54 -3.21 -13.50 -2.16
CA TYR A 54 -3.73 -12.85 -0.95
C TYR A 54 -3.20 -11.42 -0.86
N TRP A 55 -3.92 -10.59 -0.13
CA TRP A 55 -3.55 -9.20 0.14
C TRP A 55 -2.84 -9.10 1.48
N THR A 56 -1.77 -8.33 1.54
CA THR A 56 -0.92 -8.20 2.73
C THR A 56 -0.24 -6.83 2.73
N GLU A 57 0.58 -6.56 3.73
CA GLU A 57 1.43 -5.37 3.83
C GLU A 57 2.36 -5.18 2.62
N VAL A 58 2.69 -3.91 2.39
CA VAL A 58 3.68 -3.51 1.39
C VAL A 58 5.08 -3.86 1.89
N ASP A 59 6.00 -4.10 0.96
CA ASP A 59 7.40 -4.27 1.33
C ASP A 59 7.96 -3.04 2.10
N SER A 60 8.68 -3.32 3.18
CA SER A 60 9.28 -2.32 4.09
C SER A 60 10.14 -1.28 3.37
N TRP A 61 10.84 -1.66 2.30
CA TRP A 61 11.70 -0.74 1.54
C TRP A 61 10.93 0.31 0.70
N LEU A 62 9.63 0.13 0.50
CA LEU A 62 8.78 1.09 -0.20
C LEU A 62 8.17 2.11 0.74
N THR A 63 8.02 1.81 2.04
CA THR A 63 7.22 2.64 2.95
C THR A 63 7.77 4.05 3.06
N ASP A 64 9.08 4.18 3.20
CA ASP A 64 9.74 5.48 3.36
C ASP A 64 9.76 6.25 2.04
N SER A 65 9.94 5.54 0.92
CA SER A 65 9.90 6.13 -0.42
C SER A 65 8.52 6.67 -0.78
N LEU A 66 7.45 6.05 -0.27
CA LEU A 66 6.09 6.56 -0.42
C LEU A 66 5.86 7.77 0.48
N TYR A 67 6.18 7.64 1.77
CA TYR A 67 5.87 8.67 2.76
C TYR A 67 6.63 9.98 2.53
N LEU A 68 7.92 9.90 2.18
CA LEU A 68 8.78 11.07 1.92
C LEU A 68 8.50 11.74 0.57
N HIS A 69 7.64 11.17 -0.26
CA HIS A 69 7.34 11.75 -1.58
C HIS A 69 6.56 13.05 -1.42
N PRO A 70 6.92 14.15 -2.12
CA PRO A 70 6.28 15.47 -1.92
C PRO A 70 4.77 15.48 -2.19
N LYS A 71 4.28 14.57 -3.06
CA LYS A 71 2.85 14.41 -3.37
C LYS A 71 2.09 13.49 -2.41
N PHE A 72 2.79 12.82 -1.50
CA PHE A 72 2.18 11.89 -0.56
C PHE A 72 1.22 12.61 0.37
N LYS A 73 1.61 13.77 0.88
CA LYS A 73 0.77 14.54 1.80
C LYS A 73 -0.58 14.89 1.18
N ASN A 74 -0.60 15.44 -0.03
CA ASN A 74 -1.85 15.76 -0.74
C ASN A 74 -2.69 14.50 -0.99
N PHE A 75 -2.06 13.41 -1.44
CA PHE A 75 -2.76 12.14 -1.67
C PHE A 75 -3.33 11.54 -0.38
N PHE A 76 -2.58 11.64 0.72
CA PHE A 76 -3.00 11.22 2.04
C PHE A 76 -4.19 12.06 2.50
N ASP A 77 -4.12 13.38 2.42
CA ASP A 77 -5.22 14.24 2.89
C ASP A 77 -6.51 14.04 2.07
N GLU A 78 -6.40 13.69 0.79
CA GLU A 78 -7.55 13.36 -0.08
C GLU A 78 -8.20 11.99 0.22
N ARG A 79 -7.44 11.02 0.74
CA ARG A 79 -7.89 9.62 0.86
C ARG A 79 -7.91 9.06 2.28
N ALA A 80 -7.15 9.65 3.18
CA ALA A 80 -7.08 9.24 4.56
C ALA A 80 -8.38 9.63 5.26
N GLY A 81 -8.80 8.77 6.17
CA GLY A 81 -10.00 8.93 6.96
C GLY A 81 -9.74 8.53 8.39
N GLU A 82 -10.72 8.80 9.24
CA GLU A 82 -10.73 8.29 10.60
C GLU A 82 -10.96 6.77 10.58
N CYS A 83 -10.60 6.13 11.69
CA CYS A 83 -10.83 4.70 11.85
C CYS A 83 -12.31 4.46 12.10
N THR A 84 -13.00 3.78 11.19
CA THR A 84 -14.39 3.34 11.38
C THR A 84 -14.37 1.84 11.61
N ASP A 85 -14.88 1.38 12.75
CA ASP A 85 -14.96 -0.04 13.13
C ASP A 85 -13.60 -0.78 13.07
N GLY A 86 -12.50 -0.09 13.38
CA GLY A 86 -11.16 -0.66 13.32
C GLY A 86 -10.58 -0.75 11.90
N LEU A 87 -11.29 -0.22 10.89
CA LEU A 87 -10.87 -0.20 9.49
C LEU A 87 -10.50 1.22 9.06
N TYR A 88 -9.45 1.31 8.25
CA TYR A 88 -9.04 2.56 7.61
C TYR A 88 -9.33 2.49 6.11
N PRO A 89 -9.50 3.64 5.44
CA PRO A 89 -9.57 3.67 3.99
C PRO A 89 -8.37 2.96 3.38
N THR A 90 -8.66 2.07 2.42
CA THR A 90 -7.67 1.12 1.89
C THR A 90 -7.34 1.43 0.44
N VAL A 91 -6.04 1.43 0.13
CA VAL A 91 -5.53 1.64 -1.22
C VAL A 91 -4.49 0.59 -1.56
N SER A 92 -4.40 0.22 -2.85
CA SER A 92 -3.31 -0.64 -3.29
C SER A 92 -2.03 0.15 -3.54
N ILE A 93 -0.88 -0.51 -3.38
CA ILE A 93 0.44 0.06 -3.69
C ILE A 93 0.51 0.67 -5.10
N ARG A 94 -0.19 0.08 -6.08
CA ARG A 94 -0.23 0.60 -7.45
C ARG A 94 -0.98 1.92 -7.56
N GLN A 95 -2.11 2.05 -6.87
CA GLN A 95 -2.90 3.28 -6.89
C GLN A 95 -2.11 4.45 -6.32
N ILE A 96 -1.40 4.24 -5.21
CA ILE A 96 -0.56 5.27 -4.61
C ILE A 96 0.64 5.60 -5.50
N MET A 97 1.37 4.61 -6.01
CA MET A 97 2.49 4.87 -6.92
C MET A 97 2.07 5.65 -8.17
N TRP A 98 0.89 5.34 -8.73
CA TRP A 98 0.34 6.07 -9.87
C TRP A 98 0.01 7.52 -9.51
N ALA A 99 -0.66 7.76 -8.38
CA ALA A 99 -1.00 9.11 -7.93
C ALA A 99 0.23 9.97 -7.63
N LEU A 100 1.28 9.37 -7.07
CA LEU A 100 2.57 10.02 -6.83
C LEU A 100 3.38 10.26 -8.11
N LYS A 101 2.96 9.69 -9.25
CA LYS A 101 3.71 9.65 -10.53
C LYS A 101 5.07 8.93 -10.39
N MET A 102 5.14 7.92 -9.53
CA MET A 102 6.32 7.06 -9.37
C MET A 102 6.39 5.99 -10.48
N LYS A 103 7.58 5.45 -10.72
CA LYS A 103 7.74 4.28 -11.59
C LYS A 103 6.99 3.09 -10.99
N PRO A 104 6.10 2.41 -11.71
CA PRO A 104 5.34 1.30 -11.15
C PRO A 104 6.22 0.06 -10.93
N ILE A 105 5.87 -0.72 -9.91
CA ILE A 105 6.40 -2.07 -9.73
C ILE A 105 5.97 -2.94 -10.92
N GLN A 106 6.81 -3.91 -11.30
CA GLN A 106 6.50 -4.87 -12.35
C GLN A 106 5.17 -5.58 -12.06
N ARG A 107 4.28 -5.62 -13.05
CA ARG A 107 2.98 -6.29 -12.91
C ARG A 107 3.12 -7.77 -13.20
N GLN A 108 2.68 -8.58 -12.25
CA GLN A 108 2.58 -10.02 -12.41
C GLN A 108 1.21 -10.40 -13.00
N ARG A 109 1.16 -11.53 -13.71
CA ARG A 109 -0.06 -12.00 -14.39
C ARG A 109 -1.20 -12.32 -13.43
N TRP A 110 -0.85 -12.74 -12.22
CA TRP A 110 -1.80 -13.12 -11.16
C TRP A 110 -2.33 -11.91 -10.37
N GLU A 111 -1.83 -10.70 -10.60
CA GLU A 111 -2.29 -9.51 -9.90
C GLU A 111 -3.68 -9.07 -10.36
N THR A 112 -4.60 -9.04 -9.40
CA THR A 112 -5.96 -8.52 -9.50
C THR A 112 -6.00 -7.03 -9.14
N CYS A 113 -7.03 -6.33 -9.61
CA CYS A 113 -7.26 -4.94 -9.25
C CYS A 113 -8.05 -4.87 -7.93
N PHE A 114 -7.55 -4.13 -6.95
CA PHE A 114 -8.36 -3.70 -5.81
C PHE A 114 -9.10 -2.41 -6.21
N ASP A 115 -10.43 -2.45 -6.16
CA ASP A 115 -11.28 -1.50 -6.88
C ASP A 115 -11.31 -0.08 -6.28
N ARG A 116 -11.98 0.81 -7.00
CA ARG A 116 -11.87 2.28 -6.92
C ARG A 116 -12.82 2.90 -5.90
N ARG A 117 -12.24 3.66 -4.96
CA ARG A 117 -12.84 4.73 -4.13
C ARG A 117 -13.99 4.40 -3.17
N ASN A 118 -14.80 3.36 -3.39
CA ASN A 118 -15.94 3.05 -2.53
C ASN A 118 -15.93 1.57 -2.15
N ILE A 119 -15.48 1.27 -0.93
CA ILE A 119 -16.00 0.17 -0.10
C ILE A 119 -16.26 0.80 1.26
#